data_AF-F4BK60-F1
#
_entry.id   AF-F4BK60-F1
#
_cell.length_a   1.000
_cell.length_b   1.000
_cell.length_c   1.000
_cell.angle_alpha   90.00
_cell.angle_beta   90.00
_cell.angle_gamma   90.00
#
_symmetry.space_group_name_H-M   'P 1'
#
loop_
_entity.id
_entity.type
_entity.pdbx_description
1 polymer ?
#
loop_
_entity_poly.entity_id
_entity_poly.type
_entity_poly.pdbx_seq_one_letter_code
_entity_poly.pdbx_strand_id
1 'polypeptide(L)'
;MQKLDIKYLRYADDWIILAKTRHKLRKAVKICKQILSKLKLKEHPNKTDYRNFNNPDAKTFNFLGIEFNHNGAKDIKKETKQNFSIKISRLYEYIQAIAKIKQQINIQHHNGAKLYSCINSLELEIIKKFIRRLKGYLHYYQQLADIL
;
A
#
# COMPACT_ATOMS: atom_id res chain seq x y z
N MET A 1 12.47 -28.21 11.11
CA MET A 1 11.28 -27.98 10.25
C MET A 1 11.53 -28.54 8.86
N GLN A 2 10.73 -29.50 8.38
CA GLN A 2 10.85 -30.00 7.00
C GLN A 2 10.66 -28.86 5.99
N LYS A 3 11.63 -28.67 5.10
CA LYS A 3 11.62 -27.62 4.09
C LYS A 3 10.64 -28.02 2.98
N LEU A 4 9.37 -27.61 3.12
CA LEU A 4 8.33 -27.84 2.12
C LEU A 4 8.79 -27.36 0.73
N ASP A 5 8.61 -28.20 -0.28
CA ASP A 5 9.01 -27.90 -1.66
C ASP A 5 8.08 -26.91 -2.38
N ILE A 6 6.91 -26.67 -1.80
CA ILE A 6 5.89 -25.73 -2.25
C ILE A 6 5.46 -24.91 -1.04
N LYS A 7 5.45 -23.59 -1.17
CA LYS A 7 4.90 -22.65 -0.20
C LYS A 7 3.76 -21.89 -0.86
N TYR A 8 2.67 -21.74 -0.14
CA TYR A 8 1.51 -20.96 -0.54
C TYR A 8 1.29 -19.86 0.48
N LEU A 9 1.12 -18.63 0.02
CA LEU A 9 0.78 -17.49 0.85
C LEU A 9 -0.36 -16.73 0.19
N ARG A 10 -1.34 -16.30 0.98
CA ARG A 10 -2.53 -15.61 0.49
C ARG A 10 -2.95 -14.52 1.45
N TYR A 11 -3.42 -13.43 0.88
CA TYR A 11 -4.11 -12.35 1.57
C TYR A 11 -5.31 -11.92 0.70
N ALA A 12 -6.52 -12.20 1.19
CA ALA A 12 -7.76 -11.96 0.45
C ALA A 12 -7.78 -12.60 -0.96
N ASP A 13 -7.79 -11.82 -2.04
CA ASP A 13 -7.77 -12.29 -3.43
C ASP A 13 -6.34 -12.41 -4.01
N ASP A 14 -5.35 -11.83 -3.33
CA ASP A 14 -3.95 -11.84 -3.75
C ASP A 14 -3.20 -13.04 -3.14
N TRP A 15 -2.53 -13.83 -3.97
CA TRP A 15 -1.84 -15.05 -3.53
C TRP A 15 -0.60 -15.33 -4.36
N ILE A 16 0.39 -15.97 -3.72
CA ILE A 16 1.63 -16.39 -4.33
C ILE A 16 1.89 -17.87 -4.05
N ILE A 17 2.46 -18.57 -5.04
CA ILE A 17 2.99 -19.92 -4.89
C ILE A 17 4.47 -19.87 -5.19
N LEU A 18 5.29 -20.30 -4.23
CA LEU A 18 6.72 -20.51 -4.41
C LEU A 18 6.97 -22.01 -4.48
N ALA A 19 7.75 -22.47 -5.45
CA ALA A 19 8.14 -23.87 -5.55
C ALA A 19 9.59 -23.99 -6.04
N LYS A 20 10.30 -25.01 -5.57
CA LYS A 20 11.72 -25.23 -5.96
C LYS A 20 11.90 -25.52 -7.45
N THR A 21 10.89 -26.08 -8.11
CA THR A 21 10.97 -26.44 -9.54
C THR A 21 9.72 -26.02 -10.30
N ARG A 22 9.89 -25.73 -11.60
CA ARG A 22 8.80 -25.38 -12.51
C ARG A 22 7.71 -26.45 -12.57
N HIS A 23 8.10 -27.73 -12.49
CA HIS A 23 7.15 -28.84 -12.52
C HIS A 23 6.23 -28.84 -11.28
N LYS A 24 6.79 -28.61 -10.09
CA LYS A 24 6.01 -28.49 -8.85
C LYS A 24 5.10 -27.26 -8.87
N LEU A 25 5.60 -26.13 -9.36
CA LEU A 25 4.80 -24.91 -9.54
C LEU A 25 3.59 -25.16 -10.45
N ARG A 26 3.79 -25.80 -11.62
CA ARG A 26 2.71 -26.12 -12.56
C ARG A 26 1.63 -27.03 -11.95
N LYS A 27 2.04 -28.03 -11.16
CA LYS A 27 1.11 -28.90 -10.43
C LYS A 27 0.26 -28.11 -9.43
N ALA A 28 0.89 -27.26 -8.62
CA ALA A 28 0.20 -26.43 -7.64
C ALA A 28 -0.79 -25.45 -8.31
N VAL A 29 -0.34 -24.76 -9.36
CA VAL A 29 -1.17 -23.83 -10.14
C VAL A 29 -2.37 -24.54 -10.78
N LYS A 30 -2.19 -25.76 -11.31
CA LYS A 30 -3.30 -26.55 -11.86
C LYS A 30 -4.37 -26.83 -10.80
N ILE A 31 -3.96 -27.21 -9.59
CA ILE A 31 -4.88 -27.44 -8.47
C ILE A 31 -5.62 -26.15 -8.09
N CYS A 32 -4.92 -25.01 -7.96
CA CYS A 32 -5.55 -23.72 -7.69
C CYS A 32 -6.58 -23.34 -8.76
N LYS A 33 -6.25 -23.52 -10.06
CA LYS A 33 -7.19 -23.26 -11.16
C LYS A 33 -8.42 -24.16 -11.13
N GLN A 34 -8.25 -25.43 -10.77
CA GLN A 34 -9.39 -26.35 -10.60
C GLN A 34 -10.31 -25.91 -9.45
N ILE A 35 -9.73 -25.46 -8.33
CA ILE A 35 -10.49 -24.92 -7.20
C ILE A 35 -11.24 -23.65 -7.61
N LEU A 36 -10.56 -22.69 -8.26
CA LEU A 36 -11.20 -21.47 -8.75
C LEU A 36 -12.36 -21.77 -9.71
N SER A 37 -12.18 -22.73 -10.62
CA SER A 37 -13.23 -23.17 -11.54
C SER A 37 -14.44 -23.73 -10.80
N LYS A 38 -14.24 -24.59 -9.79
CA LYS A 38 -15.33 -25.12 -8.94
C LYS A 38 -16.08 -24.01 -8.20
N LEU A 39 -15.36 -22.96 -7.81
CA LEU A 39 -15.94 -21.77 -7.16
C LEU A 39 -16.53 -20.76 -8.15
N LYS A 40 -16.52 -21.06 -9.46
CA LYS A 40 -16.95 -20.15 -10.54
C LYS A 40 -16.19 -18.80 -10.54
N LEU A 41 -14.94 -18.82 -10.08
CA LEU A 41 -14.03 -17.67 -10.07
C LEU A 41 -13.08 -17.73 -11.27
N LYS A 42 -12.67 -16.55 -11.76
CA LYS A 42 -11.67 -16.40 -12.82
C LYS A 42 -10.53 -15.52 -12.34
N GLU A 43 -9.30 -15.89 -12.72
CA GLU A 43 -8.14 -15.03 -12.53
C GLU A 43 -8.22 -13.81 -13.45
N HIS A 44 -7.66 -12.69 -13.00
CA HIS A 44 -7.55 -11.51 -13.83
C HIS A 44 -6.44 -11.70 -14.88
N PRO A 45 -6.72 -11.57 -16.19
CA PRO A 45 -5.83 -12.02 -17.27
C PRO A 45 -4.45 -11.35 -17.25
N ASN A 46 -4.39 -10.10 -16.81
CA ASN A 46 -3.16 -9.30 -16.82
C ASN A 46 -2.43 -9.24 -15.46
N LYS A 47 -2.95 -9.90 -14.41
CA LYS A 47 -2.33 -9.88 -13.06
C LYS A 47 -1.53 -11.13 -12.75
N THR A 48 -1.88 -12.28 -13.34
CA THR A 48 -1.16 -13.53 -13.10
C THR A 48 0.16 -13.56 -13.87
N ASP A 49 1.25 -13.83 -13.17
CA ASP A 49 2.60 -13.88 -13.74
C ASP A 49 3.40 -15.08 -13.20
N TYR A 50 4.27 -15.65 -14.02
CA TYR A 50 5.13 -16.79 -13.68
C TYR A 50 6.59 -16.37 -13.76
N ARG A 51 7.31 -16.53 -12.65
CA ARG A 51 8.69 -16.03 -12.54
C ARG A 51 9.65 -17.10 -12.08
N ASN A 52 10.85 -17.05 -12.65
CA ASN A 52 11.96 -17.90 -12.24
C ASN A 52 12.95 -17.09 -11.41
N PHE A 53 12.80 -17.14 -10.09
CA PHE A 53 13.72 -16.50 -9.15
C PHE A 53 15.04 -17.27 -8.97
N ASN A 54 15.39 -18.29 -9.76
CA ASN A 54 16.75 -18.82 -9.75
C ASN A 54 17.72 -17.97 -10.59
N ASN A 55 17.18 -17.06 -11.42
CA ASN A 55 17.98 -16.09 -12.15
C ASN A 55 18.16 -14.82 -11.29
N PRO A 56 19.40 -14.37 -11.00
CA PRO A 56 19.65 -13.10 -10.32
C PRO A 56 18.98 -11.89 -11.00
N ASP A 57 18.88 -11.92 -12.33
CA ASP A 57 18.27 -10.86 -13.15
C ASP A 57 16.75 -11.00 -13.31
N ALA A 58 16.12 -11.87 -12.51
CA ALA A 58 14.67 -12.04 -12.54
C ALA A 58 13.96 -10.73 -12.18
N LYS A 59 12.94 -10.38 -12.99
CA LYS A 59 12.10 -9.20 -12.75
C LYS A 59 11.49 -9.22 -11.34
N THR A 60 11.50 -8.07 -10.68
CA THR A 60 10.92 -7.88 -9.34
C THR A 60 9.40 -7.94 -9.36
N PHE A 61 8.80 -8.61 -8.37
CA PHE A 61 7.35 -8.70 -8.22
C PHE A 61 6.89 -7.97 -6.97
N ASN A 62 5.63 -7.57 -6.95
CA ASN A 62 5.04 -6.90 -5.81
C ASN A 62 4.05 -7.83 -5.10
N PHE A 63 4.12 -7.90 -3.78
CA PHE A 63 3.13 -8.58 -2.95
C PHE A 63 2.89 -7.76 -1.68
N LEU A 64 1.63 -7.44 -1.38
CA LEU A 64 1.23 -6.65 -0.20
C LEU A 64 1.98 -5.33 -0.01
N GLY A 65 2.31 -4.65 -1.11
CA GLY A 65 2.97 -3.34 -1.06
C GLY A 65 4.49 -3.42 -0.87
N ILE A 66 5.08 -4.61 -0.89
CA ILE A 66 6.53 -4.85 -0.88
C ILE A 66 6.95 -5.32 -2.28
N GLU A 67 8.07 -4.80 -2.76
CA GLU A 67 8.79 -5.28 -3.94
C GLU A 67 9.79 -6.37 -3.52
N PHE A 68 9.74 -7.50 -4.20
CA PHE A 68 10.63 -8.65 -3.99
C PHE A 68 11.50 -8.90 -5.21
N ASN A 69 12.78 -9.23 -4.99
CA ASN A 69 13.74 -9.67 -5.99
C ASN A 69 14.27 -11.09 -5.68
N HIS A 70 15.31 -11.52 -6.38
CA HIS A 70 16.00 -12.80 -6.14
C HIS A 70 16.44 -12.99 -4.68
N ASN A 71 16.87 -11.92 -4.01
CA ASN A 71 17.42 -11.94 -2.65
C ASN A 71 16.34 -11.86 -1.56
N GLY A 72 15.08 -11.64 -1.92
CA GLY A 72 13.98 -11.52 -0.97
C GLY A 72 13.27 -10.17 -1.07
N ALA A 73 12.80 -9.65 0.07
CA ALA A 73 12.20 -8.32 0.14
C ALA A 73 13.26 -7.27 -0.19
N LYS A 74 12.96 -6.35 -1.10
CA LYS A 74 13.90 -5.36 -1.61
C LYS A 74 13.57 -3.95 -1.16
N ASP A 75 12.31 -3.54 -1.31
CA ASP A 75 11.85 -2.20 -0.95
C ASP A 75 10.31 -2.17 -0.87
N ILE A 76 9.73 -1.07 -0.43
CA ILE A 76 8.32 -0.77 -0.59
C ILE A 76 8.02 -0.48 -2.05
N LYS A 77 6.90 -1.03 -2.55
CA LYS A 77 6.38 -0.77 -3.90
C LYS A 77 6.36 0.72 -4.21
N LYS A 78 6.93 1.09 -5.37
CA LYS A 78 7.09 2.49 -5.82
C LYS A 78 5.78 3.28 -5.78
N GLU A 79 4.69 2.68 -6.28
CA GLU A 79 3.37 3.32 -6.29
C GLU A 79 2.84 3.58 -4.87
N THR A 80 3.18 2.73 -3.89
CA THR A 80 2.80 2.97 -2.48
C THR A 80 3.50 4.22 -1.94
N LYS A 81 4.80 4.38 -2.22
CA LYS A 81 5.56 5.60 -1.85
C LYS A 81 5.00 6.85 -2.53
N GLN A 82 4.71 6.77 -3.83
CA GLN A 82 4.14 7.87 -4.60
C GLN A 82 2.75 8.27 -4.10
N ASN A 83 1.86 7.30 -3.90
CA ASN A 83 0.52 7.54 -3.37
C ASN A 83 0.55 8.16 -1.97
N PHE A 84 1.54 7.80 -1.16
CA PHE A 84 1.74 8.44 0.13
C PHE A 84 2.18 9.90 -0.01
N SER A 85 3.20 10.17 -0.83
CA SER A 85 3.68 11.53 -1.11
C SER A 85 2.54 12.44 -1.58
N ILE A 86 1.75 12.00 -2.56
CA ILE A 86 0.58 12.74 -3.07
C ILE A 86 -0.43 13.05 -1.96
N LYS A 87 -0.70 12.10 -1.06
CA LYS A 87 -1.64 12.33 0.05
C LYS A 87 -1.13 13.36 1.05
N ILE A 88 0.17 13.35 1.35
CA ILE A 88 0.79 14.32 2.25
C ILE A 88 0.80 15.72 1.61
N SER A 89 1.19 15.82 0.34
CA SER A 89 1.17 17.10 -0.41
C SER A 89 -0.22 17.73 -0.42
N ARG A 90 -1.27 16.95 -0.71
CA ARG A 90 -2.66 17.45 -0.69
C ARG A 90 -3.10 17.96 0.68
N LEU A 91 -2.74 17.26 1.75
CA LEU A 91 -3.08 17.70 3.11
C LEU A 91 -2.34 18.98 3.47
N TYR A 92 -1.09 19.13 3.05
CA TYR A 92 -0.32 20.36 3.21
C TYR A 92 -0.95 21.54 2.44
N GLU A 93 -1.36 21.33 1.19
CA GLU A 93 -2.07 22.32 0.39
C GLU A 93 -3.37 22.79 1.07
N TYR A 94 -4.15 21.88 1.67
CA TYR A 94 -5.35 22.26 2.42
C TYR A 94 -5.04 23.12 3.64
N ILE A 95 -3.99 22.81 4.39
CA ILE A 95 -3.55 23.62 5.54
C ILE A 95 -3.16 25.02 5.08
N GLN A 96 -2.40 25.14 3.98
CA GLN A 96 -2.06 26.44 3.42
C GLN A 96 -3.28 27.24 2.96
N ALA A 97 -4.24 26.59 2.30
CA ALA A 97 -5.48 27.24 1.85
C ALA A 97 -6.30 27.78 3.04
N ILE A 98 -6.40 27.00 4.12
CA ILE A 98 -7.07 27.42 5.34
C ILE A 98 -6.36 28.61 5.99
N ALA A 99 -5.03 28.56 6.10
CA ALA A 99 -4.25 29.67 6.65
C ALA A 99 -4.48 30.97 5.88
N LYS A 100 -4.55 30.92 4.55
CA LYS A 100 -4.87 32.08 3.70
C LYS A 100 -6.27 32.63 3.97
N ILE A 101 -7.28 31.76 4.06
CA ILE A 101 -8.66 32.19 4.34
C ILE A 101 -8.74 32.86 5.71
N LYS A 102 -8.06 32.30 6.73
CA LYS A 102 -8.03 32.88 8.09
C LYS A 102 -7.50 34.31 8.13
N GLN A 103 -6.48 34.60 7.33
CA GLN A 103 -5.89 35.95 7.25
C GLN A 103 -6.85 37.00 6.67
N GLN A 104 -7.85 36.58 5.90
CA GLN A 104 -8.80 37.49 5.24
C GLN A 104 -10.07 37.76 6.06
N ILE A 105 -10.25 37.08 7.20
CA ILE A 105 -11.47 37.20 8.00
C ILE A 105 -11.37 38.40 8.94
N ASN A 106 -12.34 39.31 8.83
CA ASN A 106 -12.51 40.38 9.80
C ASN A 106 -13.15 39.83 11.10
N ILE A 107 -12.30 39.51 12.07
CA ILE A 107 -12.72 38.97 13.37
C ILE A 107 -13.46 39.96 14.27
N GLN A 108 -13.40 41.27 13.98
CA GLN A 108 -14.13 42.29 14.74
C GLN A 108 -15.63 42.28 14.41
N HIS A 109 -16.00 41.75 13.24
CA HIS A 109 -17.40 41.56 12.86
C HIS A 109 -17.93 40.25 13.47
N HIS A 110 -19.13 40.27 14.07
CA HIS A 110 -19.73 39.10 14.74
C HIS A 110 -19.76 37.83 13.88
N ASN A 111 -20.18 37.94 12.62
CA ASN A 111 -20.20 36.80 11.70
C ASN A 111 -18.78 36.35 11.30
N GLY A 112 -17.81 37.27 11.31
CA GLY A 112 -16.41 36.96 11.05
C GLY A 112 -15.77 36.20 12.21
N ALA A 113 -16.03 36.59 13.46
CA ALA A 113 -15.60 35.84 14.64
C ALA A 113 -16.15 34.41 14.66
N LYS A 114 -17.44 34.23 14.33
CA LYS A 114 -18.07 32.90 14.19
C LYS A 114 -17.40 32.06 13.09
N LEU A 115 -17.20 32.64 11.91
CA LEU A 115 -16.55 31.96 10.78
C LEU A 115 -15.12 31.54 11.14
N TYR A 116 -14.35 32.42 11.79
CA TYR A 116 -12.98 32.13 12.24
C TYR A 116 -12.95 30.92 13.20
N SER A 117 -13.88 30.87 14.16
CA SER A 117 -14.00 29.73 15.09
C SER A 117 -14.27 28.41 14.35
N CYS A 118 -15.22 28.39 13.42
CA CYS A 118 -15.51 27.20 12.61
C CYS A 118 -14.30 26.73 11.80
N ILE A 119 -13.57 27.66 11.18
CA ILE A 119 -12.38 27.34 10.40
C ILE A 119 -11.24 26.81 11.29
N ASN A 120 -11.06 27.38 12.49
CA ASN A 120 -10.11 26.85 13.47
C ASN A 120 -10.40 25.39 13.83
N SER A 121 -11.68 25.03 14.06
CA SER A 121 -12.06 23.65 14.32
C SER A 121 -11.76 22.73 13.13
N LEU A 122 -12.04 23.18 11.91
CA LEU A 122 -11.71 22.43 10.69
C LEU A 122 -10.19 22.23 10.51
N GLU A 123 -9.40 23.28 10.76
CA GLU A 123 -7.94 23.24 10.72
C GLU A 123 -7.39 22.19 11.68
N LEU A 124 -7.88 22.18 12.93
CA LEU A 124 -7.49 21.20 13.94
C LEU A 124 -7.81 19.76 13.50
N GLU A 125 -8.98 19.51 12.91
CA GLU A 125 -9.34 18.18 12.40
C GLU A 125 -8.46 17.74 11.24
N ILE A 126 -8.08 18.66 10.35
CA ILE A 126 -7.16 18.38 9.23
C ILE A 126 -5.76 18.08 9.76
N ILE A 127 -5.25 18.87 10.72
CA ILE A 127 -3.95 18.63 11.36
C ILE A 127 -3.93 17.27 12.05
N LYS A 128 -4.98 16.92 12.81
CA LYS A 128 -5.11 15.59 13.43
C LYS A 128 -5.09 14.47 12.37
N LYS A 129 -5.81 14.65 11.26
CA LYS A 129 -5.82 13.69 10.15
C LYS A 129 -4.44 13.55 9.50
N PHE A 130 -3.72 14.65 9.32
CA PHE A 130 -2.36 14.69 8.79
C PHE A 130 -1.38 13.92 9.69
N ILE A 131 -1.35 14.24 10.99
CA ILE A 131 -0.49 13.58 11.97
C ILE A 131 -0.78 12.08 12.02
N ARG A 132 -2.06 11.69 12.06
CA ARG A 132 -2.46 10.27 12.05
C ARG A 132 -2.00 9.54 10.78
N ARG A 133 -2.08 10.19 9.61
CA ARG A 133 -1.63 9.61 8.34
C ARG A 133 -0.11 9.44 8.30
N LEU A 134 0.64 10.43 8.80
CA LEU A 134 2.09 10.36 8.93
C LEU A 134 2.51 9.23 9.86
N LYS A 135 1.92 9.17 11.07
CA LYS A 135 2.20 8.10 12.04
C LYS A 135 1.93 6.71 11.44
N GLY A 136 0.80 6.53 10.75
CA GLY A 136 0.47 5.26 10.12
C GLY A 136 1.49 4.85 9.04
N TYR A 137 1.99 5.81 8.25
CA TYR A 137 3.03 5.52 7.27
C TYR A 137 4.38 5.23 7.89
N LEU A 138 4.79 5.99 8.91
CA LEU A 138 6.04 5.74 9.63
C LEU A 138 6.03 4.36 10.28
N HIS A 139 4.92 3.98 10.90
CA HIS A 139 4.78 2.66 11.49
C HIS A 139 4.84 1.54 10.44
N TYR A 140 4.12 1.70 9.33
CA TYR A 140 4.18 0.76 8.21
C TYR A 140 5.60 0.67 7.63
N TYR A 141 6.31 1.79 7.50
CA TYR A 141 7.69 1.82 7.03
C TYR A 141 8.64 1.13 8.01
N GLN A 142 8.50 1.37 9.32
CA GLN A 142 9.31 0.72 10.36
C GLN A 142 9.11 -0.80 10.35
N GLN A 143 7.88 -1.28 10.33
CA GLN A 143 7.58 -2.72 10.24
C GLN A 143 8.20 -3.36 8.98
N LEU A 144 8.29 -2.61 7.88
CA LEU A 144 8.92 -3.09 6.66
C LEU A 144 10.44 -3.01 6.70
N ALA A 145 11.01 -1.99 7.34
CA ALA A 145 12.45 -1.90 7.56
C ALA A 145 12.97 -3.05 8.43
N ASP A 146 12.15 -3.57 9.35
CA ASP A 146 12.48 -4.77 10.14
C ASP A 146 12.45 -6.07 9.31
N ILE A 147 11.81 -6.05 8.13
CA ILE A 147 11.66 -7.19 7.20
C ILE A 147 12.69 -7.16 6.05
N LEU A 148 13.19 -5.97 5.71
CA LEU A 148 14.18 -5.71 4.65
C LEU A 148 15.60 -5.98 5.16
#